data_AF-A0A3M1N9C6-F1
#
_entry.id   AF-A0A3M1N9C6-F1
#
_cell.length_a   1.000
_cell.length_b   1.000
_cell.length_c   1.000
_cell.angle_alpha   90.00
_cell.angle_beta   90.00
_cell.angle_gamma   90.00
#
_symmetry.space_group_name_H-M   'P 1'
#
loop_
_entity.id
_entity.type
_entity.pdbx_description
1 polymer ?
#
loop_
_entity_poly.entity_id
_entity_poly.type
_entity_poly.pdbx_seq_one_letter_code
_entity_poly.pdbx_strand_id
1 'polypeptide(L)'
;MGLMPDDRIQGDLFTPGDDPRRRTLMATVDALNRRFGRHTLFFAAEGTQRPWAMKQLQRSPRYTTRWDELRVIPDVPARPQHPARHRP
;
A
#
# COMPACT_ATOMS: atom_id res chain seq x y z
N MET A 1 -5.84 11.95 14.22
CA MET A 1 -4.95 12.33 13.10
C MET A 1 -5.77 13.12 12.10
N GLY A 2 -5.48 14.42 11.96
CA GLY A 2 -6.19 15.30 11.03
C GLY A 2 -5.49 15.33 9.69
N LEU A 3 -6.16 14.84 8.64
CA LEU A 3 -5.81 15.23 7.28
C LEU A 3 -6.49 16.57 7.03
N MET A 4 -5.70 17.59 6.70
CA MET A 4 -6.24 18.87 6.26
C MET A 4 -6.41 18.85 4.74
N PRO A 5 -7.41 19.57 4.21
CA PRO A 5 -7.61 19.65 2.77
C PRO A 5 -6.48 20.46 2.12
N ASP A 6 -6.16 20.11 0.88
CA ASP A 6 -4.99 20.59 0.12
C ASP A 6 -5.03 22.10 -0.17
N ASP A 7 -6.21 22.71 -0.02
CA ASP A 7 -6.42 24.16 -0.10
C ASP A 7 -5.95 24.91 1.16
N ARG A 8 -5.73 24.20 2.27
CA ARG A 8 -5.30 24.78 3.55
C ARG A 8 -3.80 24.61 3.74
N ILE A 9 -3.11 25.66 3.38
CA ILE A 9 -1.65 25.72 3.42
C ILE A 9 -1.23 26.35 4.73
N GLN A 10 -0.48 25.61 5.54
CA GLN A 10 0.16 26.18 6.73
C GLN A 10 1.31 27.06 6.26
N GLY A 11 1.08 28.37 6.23
CA GLY A 11 2.10 29.36 5.92
C GLY A 11 3.23 29.35 6.96
N ASP A 12 4.42 29.75 6.50
CA ASP A 12 5.57 30.02 7.36
C ASP A 12 5.59 31.52 7.71
N LEU A 13 6.18 31.88 8.85
CA LEU A 13 6.29 33.27 9.30
C LEU A 13 7.19 34.10 8.36
N PHE A 14 8.13 33.45 7.68
CA PHE A 14 9.18 34.11 6.89
C PHE A 14 9.04 33.93 5.38
N THR A 15 8.09 33.13 4.93
CA THR A 15 7.95 32.79 3.51
C THR A 15 6.52 33.06 3.04
N PRO A 16 6.32 33.81 1.93
CA PRO A 16 5.01 33.92 1.33
C PRO A 16 4.49 32.54 0.95
N GLY A 17 3.17 32.38 1.00
CA GLY A 17 2.48 31.12 0.71
C GLY A 17 2.76 30.57 -0.69
N ASP A 18 2.04 29.50 -1.01
CA ASP A 18 2.28 28.61 -2.14
C ASP A 18 2.76 29.24 -3.46
N ASP A 19 3.90 28.74 -3.95
CA ASP A 19 4.47 29.13 -5.23
C ASP A 19 3.86 28.26 -6.35
N PRO A 20 3.15 28.85 -7.33
CA PRO A 20 2.58 28.11 -8.46
C PRO A 20 3.62 27.29 -9.25
N ARG A 21 4.88 27.73 -9.27
CA ARG A 21 5.98 26.99 -9.91
C ARG A 21 6.28 25.71 -9.15
N ARG A 22 6.24 25.76 -7.82
CA ARG A 22 6.48 24.62 -6.94
C ARG A 22 5.38 23.57 -7.09
N ARG A 23 4.11 23.97 -7.21
CA ARG A 23 3.01 23.05 -7.55
C ARG A 23 3.24 22.34 -8.88
N THR A 24 3.57 23.10 -9.91
CA THR A 24 3.80 22.56 -11.27
C THR A 24 4.98 21.59 -11.28
N LEU A 25 6.06 21.93 -10.57
CA LEU A 25 7.22 21.06 -10.39
C LEU A 25 6.82 19.74 -9.71
N MET A 26 6.14 19.80 -8.57
CA MET A 26 5.72 18.60 -7.82
C MET A 26 4.79 17.71 -8.65
N ALA A 27 3.82 18.30 -9.35
CA ALA A 27 2.93 17.57 -10.25
C ALA A 27 3.71 16.86 -11.40
N THR A 28 4.75 17.51 -11.91
CA THR A 28 5.63 16.93 -12.95
C THR A 28 6.46 15.76 -12.40
N VAL A 29 7.04 15.94 -11.21
CA VAL A 29 7.78 14.87 -10.52
C VAL A 29 6.86 13.66 -10.27
N ASP A 30 5.64 13.88 -9.80
CA ASP A 30 4.67 12.82 -9.58
C ASP A 30 4.25 12.11 -10.87
N ALA A 31 4.05 12.86 -11.96
CA ALA A 31 3.74 12.29 -13.26
C ALA A 31 4.86 11.36 -13.76
N LEU A 32 6.11 11.79 -13.61
CA LEU A 32 7.28 10.98 -13.99
C LEU A 32 7.42 9.74 -13.10
N ASN A 33 7.25 9.87 -11.79
CA ASN A 33 7.25 8.73 -10.86
C ASN A 33 6.09 7.75 -11.12
N ARG A 34 4.90 8.23 -11.52
CA ARG A 34 3.81 7.32 -11.92
C ARG A 34 4.13 6.54 -13.19
N ARG A 35 4.82 7.17 -14.16
CA ARG A 35 5.14 6.56 -15.46
C ARG A 35 6.32 5.60 -15.39
N PHE A 36 7.39 5.95 -14.68
CA PHE A 36 8.65 5.22 -14.70
C PHE A 36 8.89 4.35 -13.46
N GLY A 37 8.02 4.45 -12.47
CA GLY A 37 8.12 3.70 -11.23
C GLY A 37 8.25 4.62 -10.02
N ARG A 38 7.75 4.14 -8.88
CA ARG A 38 7.79 4.90 -7.63
C ARG A 38 9.24 5.23 -7.28
N HIS A 39 9.51 6.52 -7.08
CA HIS A 39 10.81 7.03 -6.68
C HIS A 39 11.91 6.84 -7.77
N THR A 40 11.54 6.98 -9.04
CA THR A 40 12.50 7.18 -10.13
C THR A 40 13.14 8.56 -10.05
N LEU A 41 12.39 9.58 -9.66
CA LEU A 41 12.86 10.93 -9.37
C LEU A 41 12.62 11.26 -7.89
N PHE A 42 13.66 11.82 -7.28
CA PHE A 42 13.67 12.26 -5.89
C PHE A 42 14.61 13.45 -5.72
N PHE A 43 14.41 14.22 -4.65
CA PHE A 43 15.27 15.36 -4.36
C PHE A 43 16.59 14.89 -3.77
N ALA A 44 17.71 15.45 -4.24
CA ALA A 44 19.02 15.11 -3.70
C ALA A 44 19.12 15.38 -2.19
N ALA A 45 18.37 16.36 -1.67
CA ALA A 45 18.27 16.69 -0.26
C ALA A 45 17.67 15.56 0.61
N GLU A 46 16.93 14.61 0.02
CA GLU A 46 16.41 13.43 0.73
C GLU A 46 17.53 12.42 1.06
N GLY A 47 18.68 12.51 0.40
CA GLY A 47 19.74 11.52 0.46
C GLY A 47 19.46 10.29 -0.41
N THR A 48 20.50 9.54 -0.76
CA THR A 48 20.40 8.37 -1.65
C THR A 48 20.10 7.07 -0.91
N GLN A 49 20.35 7.03 0.40
CA GLN A 49 20.12 5.88 1.25
C GLN A 49 18.73 5.96 1.88
N ARG A 50 17.96 4.87 1.80
CA ARG A 50 16.63 4.77 2.43
C ARG A 50 16.66 3.74 3.57
N PRO A 51 17.23 4.09 4.73
CA PRO A 51 17.32 3.15 5.86
C PRO A 51 15.95 2.66 6.33
N TRP A 52 14.90 3.48 6.17
CA TRP A 52 13.51 3.18 6.54
C TRP A 52 12.63 2.74 5.37
N ALA A 53 13.22 2.28 4.26
CA ALA A 53 12.44 1.66 3.19
C ALA A 53 11.67 0.46 3.75
N MET A 54 10.41 0.28 3.33
CA MET A 54 9.57 -0.81 3.79
C MET A 54 10.21 -2.16 3.40
N LYS A 55 10.77 -2.90 4.37
CA LYS A 55 11.35 -4.23 4.15
C LYS A 55 10.27 -5.30 4.28
N GLN A 56 9.67 -5.70 3.16
CA GLN A 56 8.64 -6.74 3.13
C GLN A 56 9.19 -8.18 3.06
N LEU A 57 10.41 -8.42 3.56
CA LEU A 57 11.09 -9.72 3.44
C LEU A 57 10.38 -10.87 4.17
N GLN A 58 9.58 -10.56 5.20
CA GLN A 58 8.79 -11.52 5.97
C GLN A 58 7.28 -11.24 5.85
N ARG A 59 6.83 -10.78 4.68
CA ARG A 59 5.40 -10.53 4.46
C ARG A 59 4.64 -11.84 4.39
N SER A 60 3.59 -11.99 5.21
CA SER A 60 2.61 -13.06 5.04
C SER A 60 1.87 -12.90 3.70
N PRO A 61 1.21 -13.97 3.19
CA PRO A 61 0.30 -13.83 2.07
C PRO A 61 -0.80 -12.79 2.36
N ARG A 62 -1.30 -12.16 1.30
CA ARG A 62 -2.26 -11.05 1.30
C ARG A 62 -3.69 -11.54 1.54
N TYR A 63 -3.91 -12.24 2.64
CA TYR A 63 -5.18 -12.88 2.98
C TYR A 63 -6.40 -11.94 2.95
N THR A 64 -6.21 -10.64 3.22
CA THR A 64 -7.31 -9.67 3.27
C THR A 64 -7.54 -8.92 1.96
N THR A 65 -6.60 -9.00 1.00
CA THR A 65 -6.64 -8.18 -0.22
C THR A 65 -6.54 -9.00 -1.51
N ARG A 66 -6.29 -10.31 -1.42
CA ARG A 66 -6.23 -11.23 -2.56
C ARG A 66 -6.83 -12.59 -2.22
N TRP A 67 -7.91 -12.94 -2.92
CA TRP A 67 -8.61 -14.22 -2.77
C TRP A 67 -7.72 -15.43 -3.08
N ASP A 68 -6.88 -15.33 -4.12
CA ASP A 68 -5.98 -16.41 -4.54
C ASP A 68 -4.87 -16.73 -3.52
N GLU A 69 -4.62 -15.83 -2.56
CA GLU A 69 -3.62 -16.02 -1.51
C GLU A 69 -4.24 -16.64 -0.23
N LEU A 70 -5.54 -16.98 -0.24
CA LEU A 70 -6.21 -17.68 0.85
C LEU A 70 -5.81 -19.15 0.90
N ARG A 71 -5.78 -19.69 2.12
CA ARG A 71 -5.47 -21.10 2.35
C ARG A 71 -6.67 -21.96 1.93
N VAL A 72 -6.49 -22.76 0.89
CA VAL A 72 -7.44 -23.81 0.50
C VAL A 72 -7.35 -25.00 1.45
N ILE A 73 -8.50 -25.48 1.89
CA ILE A 73 -8.63 -26.74 2.63
C ILE A 73 -8.83 -27.83 1.57
N PRO A 74 -8.10 -28.97 1.65
CA PRO A 74 -8.35 -30.09 0.74
C PRO A 74 -9.79 -30.57 0.89
N ASP A 75 -10.44 -30.88 -0.22
CA ASP A 75 -11.79 -31.41 -0.22
C ASP A 75 -11.79 -32.74 0.57
N VAL A 76 -12.42 -32.74 1.74
CA VAL A 76 -12.49 -33.94 2.57
C VAL A 76 -13.57 -34.82 1.96
N PRO A 77 -13.27 -36.06 1.51
CA PRO A 77 -14.28 -36.92 0.94
C PRO A 77 -15.39 -37.14 1.99
N ALA A 78 -16.64 -37.01 1.55
CA ALA A 78 -17.80 -37.21 2.39
C ALA A 78 -17.66 -38.55 3.13
N ARG A 79 -17.72 -38.51 4.47
CA ARG A 79 -17.62 -39.73 5.27
C ARG A 79 -18.72 -40.70 4.84
N PRO A 80 -18.42 -42.00 4.65
CA PRO A 80 -19.44 -42.98 4.37
C PRO A 80 -20.45 -42.99 5.52
N GLN A 81 -21.73 -42.87 5.16
CA GLN A 81 -22.83 -42.89 6.11
C GLN A 81 -22.91 -44.32 6.68
N HIS A 82 -22.70 -44.44 7.98
CA HIS A 82 -22.78 -45.73 8.67
C HIS A 82 -24.21 -46.29 8.52
N PRO A 83 -24.42 -47.52 8.03
CA PRO A 83 -25.77 -48.06 7.94
C PRO A 83 -26.33 -48.18 9.37
N ALA A 84 -27.55 -47.71 9.54
CA ALA A 84 -28.28 -47.75 10.80
C ALA A 84 -28.30 -49.20 11.32
N ARG A 85 -27.77 -49.41 12.52
CA ARG A 85 -27.92 -50.69 13.23
C ARG A 85 -29.41 -50.89 13.50
N HIS A 86 -30.04 -51.81 12.77
CA HIS A 86 -31.32 -52.38 13.17
C HIS A 86 -31.12 -53.07 14.53
N ARG A 87 -31.77 -52.55 15.56
CA ARG A 87 -31.92 -53.21 16.85
C ARG A 87 -33.22 -54.03 16.79
N PRO A 88 -33.25 -55.28 17.32
CA PRO A 88 -34.44 -56.13 17.27
C PRO A 88 -35.61 -55.54 18.05
#